data_AF-A0A1Q3CB55-F1
#
_entry.id   AF-A0A1Q3CB55-F1
#
_cell.length_a   1.000
_cell.length_b   1.000
_cell.length_c   1.000
_cell.angle_alpha   90.00
_cell.angle_beta   90.00
_cell.angle_gamma   90.00
#
_symmetry.space_group_name_H-M   'P 1'
#
loop_
_entity.id
_entity.type
_entity.pdbx_description
1 polymer ?
#
loop_
_entity_poly.entity_id
_entity_poly.type
_entity_poly.pdbx_seq_one_letter_code
_entity_poly.pdbx_strand_id
1 'polypeptide(L)'
;MKDMFTLMLNDRIHTVSRLQSALAKAEDELSKLPPDTPYSEFEYTLQGMGFERGWGDTASRVLEMFHLLLDIPQAPDPSTLETFLGRIPMVFNVVILSPHGYFGQANVLGLPDMVGRYHIFVMNHLKKNLQVVYILDQVRALENEMLLRIKKQGLDVTPKILIVSFNTLWVTRLIPDAKGTTCNQRLERVSGTEHSYILRVPFRSEKGILRKRISRFDVWPYLEIFAEDAASKITAELQAAPDFIIGNYSDGNLVASLLAYKMGVTQ
;
A
#
# COMPACT_ATOMS: atom_id res chain seq x y z
N MET A 1 2.77 14.46 11.94
CA MET A 1 2.39 15.67 11.18
C MET A 1 2.16 15.20 9.77
N LYS A 2 0.91 15.19 9.30
CA LYS A 2 0.64 15.16 7.87
C LYS A 2 1.13 16.52 7.41
N ASP A 3 2.28 16.61 6.76
CA ASP A 3 2.45 17.75 5.88
C ASP A 3 1.35 17.57 4.84
N MET A 4 0.31 18.36 5.01
CA MET A 4 -0.88 18.39 4.18
C MET A 4 -0.47 19.05 2.86
N PHE A 5 0.48 18.42 2.16
CA PHE A 5 0.89 18.87 0.84
C PHE A 5 -0.33 18.74 -0.06
N THR A 6 -0.84 19.89 -0.48
CA THR A 6 -1.82 19.92 -1.55
C THR A 6 -1.10 19.39 -2.78
N LEU A 7 -1.65 18.35 -3.41
CA LEU A 7 -1.08 17.74 -4.61
C LEU A 7 -1.92 18.15 -5.82
N MET A 8 -1.28 18.18 -6.99
CA MET A 8 -1.90 18.46 -8.28
C MET A 8 -2.47 19.88 -8.39
N LEU A 9 -3.67 20.15 -7.88
CA LEU A 9 -4.38 21.42 -8.02
C LEU A 9 -4.64 22.03 -6.65
N ASN A 10 -4.43 23.35 -6.52
CA ASN A 10 -4.80 24.10 -5.32
C ASN A 10 -6.13 24.86 -5.47
N ASP A 11 -6.50 25.57 -4.42
CA ASP A 11 -7.73 26.35 -4.32
C ASP A 11 -7.84 27.52 -5.30
N ARG A 12 -6.87 27.72 -6.20
CA ARG A 12 -7.04 28.67 -7.31
C ARG A 12 -7.91 28.07 -8.41
N ILE A 13 -7.95 26.76 -8.61
CA ILE A 13 -8.66 26.17 -9.76
C ILE A 13 -9.95 25.49 -9.29
N HIS A 14 -11.10 26.12 -9.56
CA HIS A 14 -12.42 25.60 -9.16
C HIS A 14 -13.35 25.23 -10.33
N THR A 15 -12.97 25.57 -11.57
CA THR A 15 -13.80 25.35 -12.75
C THR A 15 -12.97 24.80 -13.89
N VAL A 16 -13.59 23.99 -14.75
CA VAL A 16 -12.93 23.39 -15.93
C VAL A 16 -12.39 24.47 -16.87
N SER A 17 -13.13 25.56 -17.08
CA SER A 17 -12.67 26.68 -17.91
C SER A 17 -11.41 27.36 -17.34
N ARG A 18 -11.33 27.51 -16.01
CA ARG A 18 -10.13 28.05 -15.35
C ARG A 18 -8.96 27.07 -15.43
N LEU A 19 -9.23 25.77 -15.29
CA LEU A 19 -8.23 24.71 -15.46
C LEU A 19 -7.63 24.74 -16.87
N GLN A 20 -8.46 24.76 -17.92
CA GLN A 20 -8.00 24.83 -19.31
C GLN A 20 -7.16 26.09 -19.57
N SER A 21 -7.60 27.24 -19.07
CA SER A 21 -6.87 28.50 -19.22
C SER A 21 -5.52 28.49 -18.49
N ALA A 22 -5.47 27.88 -17.30
CA ALA A 22 -4.24 27.75 -16.52
C ALA A 22 -3.27 26.77 -17.17
N LEU A 23 -3.76 25.62 -17.68
CA LEU A 23 -2.96 24.62 -18.39
C LEU A 23 -2.30 25.22 -19.63
N ALA A 24 -3.06 25.95 -20.47
CA ALA A 24 -2.52 26.60 -21.66
C ALA A 24 -1.43 27.64 -21.34
N LYS A 25 -1.61 28.41 -20.25
CA LYS A 25 -0.58 29.35 -19.77
C LYS A 25 0.67 28.65 -19.26
N ALA A 26 0.48 27.57 -18.51
CA ALA A 26 1.59 26.81 -17.95
C ALA A 26 2.37 26.09 -19.05
N GLU A 27 1.69 25.59 -20.08
CA GLU A 27 2.32 25.01 -21.28
C GLU A 27 3.20 26.03 -22.02
N ASP A 28 2.71 27.25 -22.26
CA ASP A 28 3.50 28.31 -22.91
C ASP A 28 4.77 28.63 -22.10
N GLU A 29 4.68 28.72 -20.77
CA GLU A 29 5.83 28.98 -19.91
C GLU A 29 6.81 27.81 -19.85
N LEU A 30 6.32 26.58 -19.71
CA LEU A 30 7.16 25.38 -19.60
C LEU A 30 7.83 25.03 -20.94
N SER A 31 7.21 25.31 -22.08
CA SER A 31 7.77 25.06 -23.41
C SER A 31 9.03 25.88 -23.70
N LYS A 32 9.24 26.99 -22.98
CA LYS A 32 10.42 27.87 -23.10
C LYS A 32 11.62 27.30 -22.31
N LEU A 33 11.39 26.36 -21.40
CA LEU A 33 12.43 25.78 -20.55
C LEU A 33 13.08 24.56 -21.22
N PRO A 34 14.35 24.27 -20.90
CA PRO A 34 14.96 22.99 -21.25
C PRO A 34 14.13 21.80 -20.74
N PRO A 35 14.03 20.69 -21.49
CA PRO A 35 13.22 19.52 -21.10
C PRO A 35 13.60 18.90 -19.74
N ASP A 36 14.90 18.94 -19.41
CA ASP A 36 15.48 18.37 -18.19
C ASP A 36 15.49 19.35 -17.01
N THR A 37 14.91 20.54 -17.15
CA THR A 37 14.83 21.51 -16.06
C THR A 37 14.05 20.90 -14.88
N PRO A 38 14.61 20.90 -13.66
CA PRO A 38 13.97 20.29 -12.49
C PRO A 38 12.78 21.12 -12.00
N TYR A 39 11.77 20.44 -11.45
CA TYR A 39 10.52 21.06 -10.97
C TYR A 39 10.75 22.23 -9.99
N SER A 40 11.78 22.14 -9.15
CA SER A 40 12.13 23.18 -8.17
C SER A 40 12.43 24.55 -8.78
N GLU A 41 12.84 24.62 -10.05
CA GLU A 41 13.16 25.90 -10.71
C GLU A 41 11.91 26.68 -11.14
N PHE A 42 10.82 25.98 -11.43
CA PHE A 42 9.56 26.59 -11.91
C PHE A 42 8.36 26.34 -10.98
N GLU A 43 8.58 25.72 -9.82
CA GLU A 43 7.58 25.41 -8.80
C GLU A 43 6.75 26.65 -8.41
N TYR A 44 7.42 27.75 -8.03
CA TYR A 44 6.72 28.96 -7.58
C TYR A 44 5.80 29.55 -8.66
N THR A 45 6.25 29.50 -9.92
CA THR A 45 5.49 29.95 -11.08
C THR A 45 4.24 29.10 -11.28
N LEU A 46 4.37 27.77 -11.22
CA LEU A 46 3.25 26.83 -11.35
C LEU A 46 2.25 26.92 -10.20
N GLN A 47 2.73 27.06 -8.95
CA GLN A 47 1.87 27.28 -7.79
C GLN A 47 1.05 28.57 -7.93
N GLY A 48 1.66 29.62 -8.48
CA GLY A 48 0.99 30.87 -8.83
C GLY A 48 -0.17 30.68 -9.83
N MET A 49 -0.06 29.71 -10.73
CA MET A 49 -1.11 29.36 -11.70
C MET A 49 -2.16 28.38 -11.15
N GLY A 50 -1.87 27.73 -10.02
CA GLY A 50 -2.77 26.82 -9.33
C GLY A 50 -2.34 25.35 -9.35
N PHE A 51 -1.12 25.07 -9.81
CA PHE A 51 -0.57 23.73 -9.91
C PHE A 51 0.46 23.49 -8.79
N GLU A 52 0.18 22.51 -7.95
CA GLU A 52 1.08 22.03 -6.90
C GLU A 52 1.98 20.90 -7.40
N ARG A 53 2.79 20.29 -6.53
CA ARG A 53 3.65 19.15 -6.86
C ARG A 53 2.83 17.91 -7.26
N GLY A 54 3.47 16.99 -7.99
CA GLY A 54 2.89 15.70 -8.39
C GLY A 54 2.66 15.50 -9.90
N TRP A 55 3.00 16.50 -10.72
CA TRP A 55 2.90 16.42 -12.19
C TRP A 55 4.15 15.86 -12.88
N GLY A 56 5.30 15.90 -12.19
CA GLY A 56 6.58 15.51 -12.77
C GLY A 56 7.76 16.10 -12.00
N ASP A 57 8.91 15.46 -12.11
CA ASP A 57 10.20 15.96 -11.61
C ASP A 57 10.93 16.89 -12.59
N THR A 58 10.61 16.82 -13.90
CA THR A 58 11.20 17.68 -14.94
C THR A 58 10.13 18.42 -15.75
N ALA A 59 10.52 19.52 -16.41
CA ALA A 59 9.64 20.30 -17.28
C ALA A 59 8.96 19.44 -18.36
N SER A 60 9.70 18.55 -19.01
CA SER A 60 9.15 17.64 -20.03
C SER A 60 8.04 16.73 -19.46
N ARG A 61 8.24 16.18 -18.26
CA ARG A 61 7.28 15.24 -17.66
C ARG A 61 6.01 15.96 -17.20
N VAL A 62 6.16 17.17 -16.67
CA VAL A 62 5.02 18.03 -16.33
C VAL A 62 4.21 18.38 -17.58
N LEU A 63 4.89 18.76 -18.67
CA LEU A 63 4.23 19.04 -19.97
C LEU A 63 3.45 17.83 -20.49
N GLU A 64 4.05 16.64 -20.49
CA GLU A 64 3.35 15.41 -20.88
C GLU A 64 2.07 15.19 -20.06
N MET A 65 2.13 15.38 -18.74
CA MET A 65 0.96 15.23 -17.87
C MET A 65 -0.11 16.29 -18.14
N PHE A 66 0.28 17.52 -18.49
CA PHE A 66 -0.66 18.58 -18.89
C PHE A 66 -1.33 18.29 -20.22
N HIS A 67 -0.58 17.78 -21.21
CA HIS A 67 -1.15 17.34 -22.49
C HIS A 67 -2.19 16.24 -22.30
N LEU A 68 -1.86 15.19 -21.52
CA LEU A 68 -2.82 14.13 -21.18
C LEU A 68 -4.10 14.69 -20.52
N LEU A 69 -3.97 15.68 -19.64
CA LEU A 69 -5.12 16.31 -18.97
C LEU A 69 -5.93 17.23 -19.91
N LEU A 70 -5.28 17.91 -20.86
CA LEU A 70 -5.96 18.73 -21.85
C LEU A 70 -6.76 17.90 -22.85
N ASP A 71 -6.26 16.71 -23.19
CA ASP A 71 -6.89 15.81 -24.16
C ASP A 71 -8.17 15.18 -23.60
N ILE A 72 -8.21 14.82 -22.31
CA ILE A 72 -9.36 14.13 -21.68
C ILE A 72 -10.69 14.89 -21.86
N PRO A 73 -10.81 16.21 -21.57
CA PRO A 73 -12.05 16.95 -21.79
C PRO A 73 -12.42 17.16 -23.26
N GLN A 74 -11.45 17.12 -24.18
CA GLN A 74 -11.66 17.43 -25.60
C GLN A 74 -12.04 16.18 -26.41
N ALA A 75 -11.33 15.08 -26.18
CA ALA A 75 -11.53 13.80 -26.85
C ALA A 75 -11.09 12.66 -25.92
N PRO A 76 -11.97 12.16 -25.04
CA PRO A 76 -11.60 11.11 -24.10
C PRO A 76 -11.34 9.80 -24.84
N ASP A 77 -10.08 9.37 -24.91
CA ASP A 77 -9.70 8.03 -25.32
C ASP A 77 -9.29 7.17 -24.09
N PRO A 78 -9.62 5.86 -24.10
CA PRO A 78 -9.31 4.99 -22.96
C PRO A 78 -7.83 4.94 -22.58
N SER A 79 -6.93 5.00 -23.58
CA SER A 79 -5.48 4.93 -23.36
C SER A 79 -4.92 6.16 -22.65
N THR A 80 -5.37 7.36 -23.00
CA THR A 80 -4.98 8.61 -22.36
C THR A 80 -5.51 8.67 -20.94
N LEU A 81 -6.77 8.27 -20.72
CA LEU A 81 -7.34 8.24 -19.38
C LEU A 81 -6.61 7.25 -18.47
N GLU A 82 -6.31 6.04 -18.95
CA GLU A 82 -5.52 5.04 -18.22
C GLU A 82 -4.12 5.55 -17.90
N THR A 83 -3.45 6.16 -18.88
CA THR A 83 -2.09 6.71 -18.71
C THR A 83 -2.09 7.85 -17.71
N PHE A 84 -3.05 8.75 -17.78
CA PHE A 84 -3.19 9.86 -16.85
C PHE A 84 -3.45 9.36 -15.43
N LEU A 85 -4.52 8.56 -15.21
CA LEU A 85 -4.87 8.03 -13.90
C LEU A 85 -3.75 7.15 -13.31
N GLY A 86 -3.06 6.37 -14.15
CA GLY A 86 -1.93 5.55 -13.73
C GLY A 86 -0.68 6.35 -13.32
N ARG A 87 -0.54 7.58 -13.82
CA ARG A 87 0.56 8.49 -13.47
C ARG A 87 0.25 9.34 -12.23
N ILE A 88 -1.01 9.62 -11.90
CA ILE A 88 -1.34 10.43 -10.71
C ILE A 88 -0.77 9.75 -9.45
N PRO A 89 -0.04 10.50 -8.60
CA PRO A 89 0.52 9.96 -7.37
C PRO A 89 -0.58 9.80 -6.30
N MET A 90 -1.31 8.68 -6.35
CA MET A 90 -2.43 8.39 -5.43
C MET A 90 -2.07 7.42 -4.30
N VAL A 91 -1.08 6.55 -4.50
CA VAL A 91 -0.82 5.41 -3.60
C VAL A 91 0.53 5.57 -2.93
N PHE A 92 0.54 5.88 -1.63
CA PHE A 92 1.75 6.01 -0.81
C PHE A 92 1.75 5.01 0.36
N ASN A 93 0.59 4.74 0.94
CA ASN A 93 0.40 3.84 2.07
C ASN A 93 -0.45 2.63 1.64
N VAL A 94 0.18 1.46 1.57
CA VAL A 94 -0.50 0.22 1.17
C VAL A 94 -0.62 -0.73 2.34
N VAL A 95 -1.80 -1.32 2.51
CA VAL A 95 -2.06 -2.36 3.51
C VAL A 95 -2.39 -3.67 2.81
N ILE A 96 -1.69 -4.74 3.15
CA ILE A 96 -1.92 -6.08 2.60
C ILE A 96 -2.36 -6.99 3.73
N LEU A 97 -3.55 -7.59 3.63
CA LEU A 97 -4.07 -8.47 4.67
C LEU A 97 -3.82 -9.93 4.35
N SER A 98 -3.19 -10.63 5.31
CA SER A 98 -3.00 -12.07 5.28
C SER A 98 -3.13 -12.63 6.71
N PRO A 99 -4.35 -12.72 7.26
CA PRO A 99 -4.56 -13.05 8.67
C PRO A 99 -4.16 -14.49 9.02
N HIS A 100 -4.59 -15.50 8.26
CA HIS A 100 -4.30 -16.89 8.60
C HIS A 100 -2.85 -17.31 8.35
N GLY A 101 -2.43 -18.34 9.09
CA GLY A 101 -1.15 -19.02 8.89
C GLY A 101 0.02 -18.38 9.63
N TYR A 102 1.20 -18.98 9.46
CA TYR A 102 2.44 -18.39 9.94
C TYR A 102 3.02 -17.54 8.81
N PHE A 103 3.02 -16.22 8.99
CA PHE A 103 3.66 -15.30 8.06
C PHE A 103 5.04 -14.93 8.61
N GLY A 104 6.12 -15.17 7.88
CA GLY A 104 7.46 -14.76 8.33
C GLY A 104 8.53 -15.19 7.33
N GLN A 105 9.71 -14.61 7.49
CA GLN A 105 10.73 -14.60 6.42
C GLN A 105 11.81 -15.67 6.57
N ALA A 106 12.05 -16.13 7.80
CA ALA A 106 13.03 -17.17 8.11
C ALA A 106 12.42 -18.21 9.04
N ASN A 107 12.75 -19.48 8.81
CA ASN A 107 12.36 -20.62 9.67
C ASN A 107 10.83 -20.84 9.82
N VAL A 108 10.03 -20.31 8.89
CA VAL A 108 8.57 -20.51 8.84
C VAL A 108 8.16 -21.54 7.77
N LEU A 109 9.02 -21.75 6.77
CA LEU A 109 8.89 -22.80 5.76
C LEU A 109 9.00 -24.17 6.43
N GLY A 110 7.90 -24.94 6.49
CA GLY A 110 7.92 -26.30 7.05
C GLY A 110 7.13 -26.52 8.34
N LEU A 111 6.57 -25.48 8.99
CA LEU A 111 5.87 -25.66 10.26
C LEU A 111 4.52 -26.38 10.06
N PRO A 112 4.27 -27.51 10.76
CA PRO A 112 3.16 -28.40 10.43
C PRO A 112 1.80 -27.87 10.87
N ASP A 113 0.79 -27.88 9.99
CA ASP A 113 -0.65 -27.91 10.34
C ASP A 113 -0.97 -29.31 10.93
N MET A 114 -0.49 -29.65 12.13
CA MET A 114 -0.31 -31.06 12.57
C MET A 114 -1.54 -32.00 12.54
N VAL A 115 -1.23 -33.22 12.06
CA VAL A 115 -1.79 -34.56 12.37
C VAL A 115 -3.22 -34.86 11.92
N GLY A 116 -3.30 -35.58 10.79
CA GLY A 116 -4.47 -36.35 10.38
C GLY A 116 -4.77 -36.24 8.89
N ARG A 117 -4.37 -37.26 8.11
CA ARG A 117 -4.66 -37.52 6.67
C ARG A 117 -3.60 -36.98 5.70
N TYR A 118 -2.63 -37.84 5.43
CA TYR A 118 -1.42 -37.66 4.64
C TYR A 118 -1.60 -37.27 3.15
N HIS A 119 -2.81 -37.25 2.58
CA HIS A 119 -3.02 -36.92 1.17
C HIS A 119 -3.46 -35.47 0.89
N ILE A 120 -4.07 -34.78 1.88
CA ILE A 120 -4.49 -33.37 1.76
C ILE A 120 -3.37 -32.40 2.23
N PHE A 121 -2.35 -32.95 2.89
CA PHE A 121 -1.29 -32.20 3.57
C PHE A 121 -0.27 -31.56 2.59
N VAL A 122 0.14 -32.29 1.56
CA VAL A 122 1.17 -31.82 0.60
C VAL A 122 0.66 -30.62 -0.21
N MET A 123 -0.60 -30.67 -0.66
CA MET A 123 -1.23 -29.59 -1.43
C MET A 123 -1.45 -28.30 -0.61
N ASN A 124 -1.85 -28.41 0.66
CA ASN A 124 -2.09 -27.24 1.50
C ASN A 124 -0.78 -26.57 1.96
N HIS A 125 0.27 -27.36 2.22
CA HIS A 125 1.57 -26.81 2.62
C HIS A 125 2.27 -26.09 1.47
N LEU A 126 2.23 -26.69 0.26
CA LEU A 126 2.72 -26.04 -0.96
C LEU A 126 1.99 -24.74 -1.26
N LYS A 127 0.64 -24.72 -1.22
CA LYS A 127 -0.16 -23.51 -1.47
C LYS A 127 0.09 -22.38 -0.47
N LYS A 128 0.34 -22.71 0.79
CA LYS A 128 0.57 -21.73 1.88
C LYS A 128 1.96 -21.11 1.82
N ASN A 129 2.98 -21.93 1.55
CA ASN A 129 4.31 -21.43 1.24
C ASN A 129 4.27 -20.54 -0.02
N LEU A 130 3.45 -20.90 -1.01
CA LEU A 130 3.25 -20.07 -2.19
C LEU A 130 2.64 -18.71 -1.87
N GLN A 131 1.66 -18.63 -0.96
CA GLN A 131 1.05 -17.35 -0.58
C GLN A 131 2.02 -16.42 0.14
N VAL A 132 2.80 -16.93 1.10
CA VAL A 132 3.79 -16.10 1.82
C VAL A 132 4.88 -15.61 0.86
N VAL A 133 5.40 -16.50 0.01
CA VAL A 133 6.39 -16.14 -1.02
C VAL A 133 5.79 -15.11 -1.98
N TYR A 134 4.56 -15.32 -2.45
CA TYR A 134 3.85 -14.42 -3.34
C TYR A 134 3.74 -13.00 -2.75
N ILE A 135 3.29 -12.88 -1.49
CA ILE A 135 3.14 -11.56 -0.84
C ILE A 135 4.51 -10.91 -0.63
N LEU A 136 5.54 -11.67 -0.22
CA LEU A 136 6.87 -11.11 -0.01
C LEU A 136 7.50 -10.61 -1.32
N ASP A 137 7.34 -11.34 -2.42
CA ASP A 137 7.83 -10.90 -3.73
C ASP A 137 7.00 -9.75 -4.30
N GLN A 138 5.68 -9.78 -4.12
CA GLN A 138 4.77 -8.69 -4.49
C GLN A 138 5.19 -7.38 -3.81
N VAL A 139 5.47 -7.43 -2.51
CA VAL A 139 5.82 -6.25 -1.71
C VAL A 139 7.15 -5.64 -2.17
N ARG A 140 8.15 -6.47 -2.51
CA ARG A 140 9.43 -5.99 -3.07
C ARG A 140 9.23 -5.28 -4.41
N ALA A 141 8.46 -5.89 -5.31
CA ALA A 141 8.18 -5.30 -6.61
C ALA A 141 7.37 -4.00 -6.47
N LEU A 142 6.36 -4.01 -5.59
CA LEU A 142 5.49 -2.87 -5.36
C LEU A 142 6.24 -1.68 -4.73
N GLU A 143 7.11 -1.92 -3.74
CA GLU A 143 7.91 -0.86 -3.13
C GLU A 143 8.81 -0.17 -4.16
N ASN A 144 9.50 -0.95 -5.00
CA ASN A 144 10.37 -0.41 -6.05
C ASN A 144 9.58 0.44 -7.06
N GLU A 145 8.40 -0.02 -7.48
CA GLU A 145 7.55 0.72 -8.41
C GLU A 145 6.98 2.00 -7.76
N MET A 146 6.57 1.94 -6.49
CA MET A 146 6.10 3.10 -5.74
C MET A 146 7.20 4.16 -5.62
N LEU A 147 8.42 3.76 -5.22
CA LEU A 147 9.57 4.67 -5.14
C LEU A 147 9.88 5.31 -6.51
N LEU A 148 9.84 4.51 -7.58
CA LEU A 148 10.06 5.00 -8.93
C LEU A 148 9.00 6.03 -9.33
N ARG A 149 7.72 5.76 -9.08
CA ARG A 149 6.62 6.67 -9.42
C ARG A 149 6.68 7.98 -8.63
N ILE A 150 6.89 7.89 -7.32
CA ILE A 150 7.02 9.06 -6.44
C ILE A 150 8.15 9.97 -6.94
N LYS A 151 9.33 9.38 -7.22
CA LYS A 151 10.46 10.12 -7.77
C LYS A 151 10.12 10.77 -9.11
N LYS A 152 9.52 10.01 -10.04
CA LYS A 152 9.13 10.53 -11.36
C LYS A 152 8.13 11.69 -11.27
N GLN A 153 7.30 11.73 -10.23
CA GLN A 153 6.35 12.82 -9.99
C GLN A 153 6.92 14.01 -9.20
N GLY A 154 8.22 14.02 -8.95
CA GLY A 154 8.88 15.13 -8.24
C GLY A 154 8.49 15.22 -6.77
N LEU A 155 8.08 14.10 -6.18
CA LEU A 155 7.68 14.02 -4.78
C LEU A 155 8.80 13.44 -3.92
N ASP A 156 8.90 13.96 -2.70
CA ASP A 156 9.83 13.47 -1.66
C ASP A 156 9.03 12.84 -0.52
N VAL A 157 8.15 11.90 -0.87
CA VAL A 157 7.31 11.17 0.08
C VAL A 157 7.85 9.76 0.22
N THR A 158 8.05 9.31 1.45
CA THR A 158 8.45 7.92 1.70
C THR A 158 7.20 7.02 1.65
N PRO A 159 7.11 6.05 0.70
CA PRO A 159 5.99 5.11 0.69
C PRO A 159 6.08 4.19 1.91
N LYS A 160 4.97 3.58 2.32
CA LYS A 160 4.95 2.59 3.40
C LYS A 160 4.01 1.45 3.06
N ILE A 161 4.50 0.22 3.17
CA ILE A 161 3.71 -1.00 2.94
C ILE A 161 3.61 -1.80 4.23
N LEU A 162 2.39 -2.11 4.65
CA LEU A 162 2.12 -2.91 5.85
C LEU A 162 1.45 -4.23 5.49
N ILE A 163 2.13 -5.34 5.76
CA ILE A 163 1.55 -6.68 5.69
C ILE A 163 0.97 -7.01 7.06
N VAL A 164 -0.36 -7.02 7.16
CA VAL A 164 -1.07 -7.32 8.41
C VAL A 164 -1.32 -8.81 8.49
N SER A 165 -0.73 -9.44 9.51
CA SER A 165 -0.85 -10.87 9.78
C SER A 165 -1.25 -11.15 11.22
N PHE A 166 -1.76 -12.35 11.48
CA PHE A 166 -2.07 -12.78 12.84
C PHE A 166 -0.78 -13.04 13.66
N ASN A 167 -0.75 -12.56 14.89
CA ASN A 167 0.30 -12.88 15.86
C ASN A 167 -0.07 -14.14 16.67
N THR A 168 0.72 -15.22 16.53
CA THR A 168 0.64 -16.36 17.47
C THR A 168 1.67 -16.18 18.59
N LEU A 169 1.20 -15.85 19.80
CA LEU A 169 2.04 -15.65 21.00
C LEU A 169 2.79 -16.91 21.50
N TRP A 170 2.70 -18.07 20.82
CA TRP A 170 3.29 -19.36 21.26
C TRP A 170 4.68 -19.67 20.73
N VAL A 171 5.21 -18.86 19.82
CA VAL A 171 6.55 -19.12 19.26
C VAL A 171 7.62 -19.14 20.36
N THR A 172 7.37 -18.53 21.53
CA THR A 172 8.27 -18.58 22.69
C THR A 172 8.05 -19.74 23.65
N ARG A 173 6.97 -20.55 23.55
CA ARG A 173 6.63 -21.51 24.63
C ARG A 173 6.32 -22.96 24.23
N LEU A 174 6.11 -23.30 22.95
CA LEU A 174 5.81 -24.69 22.56
C LEU A 174 6.40 -25.11 21.20
N ILE A 175 7.53 -24.52 20.81
CA ILE A 175 8.47 -25.19 19.92
C ILE A 175 9.81 -25.14 20.67
N PRO A 176 10.21 -26.23 21.35
CA PRO A 176 11.53 -26.31 21.99
C PRO A 176 12.68 -25.99 21.01
N ASP A 177 12.41 -26.11 19.70
CA ASP A 177 13.35 -25.89 18.61
C ASP A 177 13.07 -24.65 17.71
N ALA A 178 12.08 -23.78 17.97
CA ALA A 178 11.94 -22.51 17.22
C ALA A 178 12.85 -21.39 17.77
N LYS A 179 14.06 -21.76 18.17
CA LYS A 179 15.17 -20.82 18.31
C LYS A 179 15.50 -20.31 16.90
N GLY A 180 14.88 -19.21 16.49
CA GLY A 180 15.23 -18.52 15.22
C GLY A 180 14.10 -18.04 14.32
N THR A 181 12.85 -17.92 14.77
CA THR A 181 11.81 -17.21 14.00
C THR A 181 11.52 -15.83 14.60
N THR A 182 11.12 -14.87 13.76
CA THR A 182 10.76 -13.48 14.10
C THR A 182 9.27 -13.29 14.38
N CYS A 183 8.50 -14.39 14.43
CA CYS A 183 7.04 -14.36 14.50
C CYS A 183 6.45 -13.76 15.79
N ASN A 184 7.29 -13.58 16.82
CA ASN A 184 6.93 -12.91 18.07
C ASN A 184 7.11 -11.38 18.02
N GLN A 185 7.76 -10.84 16.98
CA GLN A 185 7.98 -9.40 16.83
C GLN A 185 6.72 -8.74 16.28
N ARG A 186 6.19 -7.73 16.99
CA ARG A 186 4.99 -6.99 16.55
C ARG A 186 5.18 -6.36 15.17
N LEU A 187 6.38 -5.83 14.91
CA LEU A 187 6.74 -5.18 13.67
C LEU A 187 8.07 -5.78 13.18
N GLU A 188 8.07 -6.31 11.96
CA GLU A 188 9.22 -6.95 11.33
C GLU A 188 9.44 -6.35 9.94
N ARG A 189 10.62 -5.83 9.64
CA ARG A 189 10.93 -5.29 8.31
C ARG A 189 11.07 -6.42 7.29
N VAL A 190 10.53 -6.24 6.09
CA VAL A 190 10.68 -7.20 4.99
C VAL A 190 12.10 -7.13 4.41
N SER A 191 12.77 -8.26 4.29
CA SER A 191 14.10 -8.41 3.72
C SER A 191 14.09 -8.05 2.23
N GLY A 192 15.04 -7.19 1.84
CA GLY A 192 15.13 -6.65 0.49
C GLY A 192 14.23 -5.45 0.22
N THR A 193 13.68 -4.84 1.28
CA THR A 193 12.83 -3.64 1.20
C THR A 193 13.28 -2.61 2.23
N GLU A 194 12.98 -1.33 2.04
CA GLU A 194 13.32 -0.25 2.98
C GLU A 194 12.13 0.22 3.82
N HIS A 195 10.92 0.19 3.26
CA HIS A 195 9.72 0.80 3.83
C HIS A 195 8.55 -0.18 3.95
N SER A 196 8.83 -1.47 3.84
CA SER A 196 7.84 -2.53 3.96
C SER A 196 7.99 -3.33 5.24
N TYR A 197 6.88 -3.53 5.95
CA TYR A 197 6.88 -4.14 7.27
C TYR A 197 5.72 -5.13 7.44
N ILE A 198 5.96 -6.20 8.19
CA ILE A 198 4.96 -7.12 8.68
C ILE A 198 4.47 -6.60 10.03
N LEU A 199 3.19 -6.26 10.10
CA LEU A 199 2.49 -5.85 11.33
C LEU A 199 1.68 -7.05 11.86
N ARG A 200 2.03 -7.52 13.06
CA ARG A 200 1.37 -8.67 13.68
C ARG A 200 0.32 -8.22 14.69
N VAL A 201 -0.92 -8.59 14.43
CA VAL A 201 -2.09 -8.25 15.25
C VAL A 201 -2.61 -9.53 15.92
N PRO A 202 -2.72 -9.60 17.25
CA PRO A 202 -3.31 -10.76 17.92
C PRO A 202 -4.82 -10.79 17.73
N PHE A 203 -5.39 -11.99 17.53
CA PHE A 203 -6.81 -12.24 17.72
C PHE A 203 -7.21 -12.12 19.18
N ARG A 204 -8.44 -11.66 19.39
CA ARG A 204 -9.04 -11.49 20.70
C ARG A 204 -10.42 -12.14 20.73
N SER A 205 -10.79 -12.57 21.93
CA SER A 205 -12.15 -12.96 22.30
C SER A 205 -12.55 -12.16 23.55
N GLU A 206 -13.78 -12.32 24.01
CA GLU A 206 -14.25 -11.75 25.29
C GLU A 206 -13.33 -12.10 26.47
N LYS A 207 -12.65 -13.26 26.41
CA LYS A 207 -11.74 -13.75 27.45
C LYS A 207 -10.30 -13.23 27.30
N GLY A 208 -10.06 -12.32 26.35
CA GLY A 208 -8.76 -11.71 26.07
C GLY A 208 -8.06 -12.29 24.84
N ILE A 209 -6.74 -12.06 24.76
CA ILE A 209 -5.91 -12.44 23.60
C ILE A 209 -5.87 -13.96 23.45
N LEU A 210 -6.20 -14.43 22.24
CA LEU A 210 -6.08 -15.83 21.88
C LEU A 210 -4.61 -16.17 21.71
N ARG A 211 -4.14 -17.02 22.61
CA ARG A 211 -2.78 -17.54 22.52
C ARG A 211 -2.78 -18.71 21.53
N LYS A 212 -3.68 -19.68 21.67
CA LYS A 212 -3.63 -20.92 20.87
C LYS A 212 -3.75 -20.67 19.37
N ARG A 213 -3.09 -21.53 18.59
CA ARG A 213 -3.21 -21.57 17.14
C ARG A 213 -4.65 -21.84 16.72
N ILE A 214 -5.11 -21.11 15.71
CA ILE A 214 -6.44 -21.26 15.12
C ILE A 214 -6.28 -21.79 13.70
N SER A 215 -7.06 -22.80 13.34
CA SER A 215 -7.14 -23.27 11.95
C SER A 215 -7.74 -22.18 11.08
N ARG A 216 -7.34 -22.08 9.81
CA ARG A 216 -7.98 -21.15 8.86
C ARG A 216 -9.49 -21.39 8.70
N PHE A 217 -9.97 -22.58 9.04
CA PHE A 217 -11.40 -22.91 9.00
C PHE A 217 -12.16 -22.42 10.24
N ASP A 218 -11.44 -22.03 11.30
CA ASP A 218 -12.00 -21.63 12.60
C ASP A 218 -11.71 -20.15 12.93
N VAL A 219 -11.10 -19.38 12.02
CA VAL A 219 -10.77 -17.96 12.26
C VAL A 219 -11.98 -17.03 12.23
N TRP A 220 -13.06 -17.44 11.57
CA TRP A 220 -14.23 -16.61 11.26
C TRP A 220 -14.80 -15.81 12.44
N PRO A 221 -14.98 -16.39 13.65
CA PRO A 221 -15.55 -15.65 14.78
C PRO A 221 -14.70 -14.48 15.27
N TYR A 222 -13.43 -14.41 14.86
CA TYR A 222 -12.47 -13.43 15.36
C TYR A 222 -12.16 -12.32 14.35
N LEU A 223 -12.62 -12.44 13.10
CA LEU A 223 -12.21 -11.54 12.01
C LEU A 223 -12.76 -10.12 12.17
N GLU A 224 -13.95 -9.96 12.74
CA GLU A 224 -14.54 -8.65 12.98
C GLU A 224 -13.74 -7.87 14.03
N ILE A 225 -13.55 -8.46 15.22
CA ILE A 225 -12.73 -7.88 16.29
C ILE A 225 -11.29 -7.64 15.80
N PHE A 226 -10.75 -8.55 14.98
CA PHE A 226 -9.45 -8.37 14.37
C PHE A 226 -9.40 -7.16 13.45
N ALA A 227 -10.42 -6.93 12.62
CA ALA A 227 -10.49 -5.77 11.75
C ALA A 227 -10.44 -4.47 12.56
N GLU A 228 -11.18 -4.40 13.68
CA GLU A 228 -11.16 -3.23 14.56
C GLU A 228 -9.79 -2.99 15.20
N ASP A 229 -9.19 -4.05 15.74
CA ASP A 229 -7.85 -4.01 16.33
C ASP A 229 -6.79 -3.66 15.29
N ALA A 230 -6.92 -4.18 14.06
CA ALA A 230 -6.02 -3.92 12.96
C ALA A 230 -6.12 -2.46 12.51
N ALA A 231 -7.32 -1.90 12.38
CA ALA A 231 -7.54 -0.51 11.96
C ALA A 231 -6.75 0.47 12.84
N SER A 232 -6.89 0.35 14.17
CA SER A 232 -6.18 1.22 15.12
C SER A 232 -4.66 1.10 15.01
N LYS A 233 -4.14 -0.11 14.82
CA LYS A 233 -2.70 -0.38 14.71
C LYS A 233 -2.14 0.07 13.37
N ILE A 234 -2.88 -0.12 12.28
CA ILE A 234 -2.53 0.36 10.94
C ILE A 234 -2.40 1.88 10.97
N THR A 235 -3.41 2.59 11.48
CA THR A 235 -3.37 4.06 11.56
C THR A 235 -2.23 4.55 12.46
N ALA A 236 -1.95 3.86 13.58
CA ALA A 236 -0.82 4.21 14.44
C ALA A 236 0.53 4.02 13.73
N GLU A 237 0.69 2.96 12.94
CA GLU A 237 1.92 2.70 12.20
C GLU A 237 2.10 3.61 10.97
N LEU A 238 1.04 3.85 10.20
CA LEU A 238 1.08 4.73 9.03
C LEU A 238 1.09 6.21 9.41
N GLN A 239 0.64 6.55 10.63
CA GLN A 239 0.31 7.92 11.05
C GLN A 239 -0.70 8.61 10.11
N ALA A 240 -1.44 7.82 9.34
CA ALA A 240 -2.39 8.24 8.31
C ALA A 240 -3.38 7.10 8.01
N ALA A 241 -4.40 7.39 7.21
CA ALA A 241 -5.20 6.34 6.57
C ALA A 241 -4.39 5.69 5.43
N PRO A 242 -4.60 4.39 5.15
CA PRO A 242 -4.03 3.77 3.95
C PRO A 242 -4.69 4.36 2.69
N ASP A 243 -3.95 4.36 1.58
CA ASP A 243 -4.46 4.78 0.28
C ASP A 243 -5.02 3.58 -0.51
N PHE A 244 -4.55 2.37 -0.20
CA PHE A 244 -4.97 1.14 -0.86
C PHE A 244 -4.90 -0.08 0.08
N ILE A 245 -5.91 -0.96 0.02
CA ILE A 245 -6.01 -2.17 0.84
C ILE A 245 -6.15 -3.41 -0.05
N ILE A 246 -5.23 -4.37 0.09
CA ILE A 246 -5.25 -5.63 -0.65
C ILE A 246 -5.63 -6.78 0.29
N GLY A 247 -6.79 -7.38 0.07
CA GLY A 247 -7.18 -8.63 0.72
C GLY A 247 -6.51 -9.84 0.07
N ASN A 248 -6.06 -10.81 0.88
CA ASN A 248 -5.60 -12.10 0.38
C ASN A 248 -6.37 -13.24 1.04
N TYR A 249 -6.80 -14.20 0.23
CA TYR A 249 -7.64 -15.32 0.66
C TYR A 249 -8.98 -14.88 1.28
N SER A 250 -9.84 -15.83 1.65
CA SER A 250 -11.19 -15.51 2.10
C SER A 250 -11.24 -14.70 3.39
N ASP A 251 -10.36 -14.98 4.35
CA ASP A 251 -10.27 -14.26 5.62
C ASP A 251 -9.66 -12.86 5.43
N GLY A 252 -8.57 -12.74 4.67
CA GLY A 252 -7.97 -11.43 4.36
C GLY A 252 -8.89 -10.55 3.51
N ASN A 253 -9.63 -11.13 2.56
CA ASN A 253 -10.64 -10.40 1.79
C ASN A 253 -11.77 -9.87 2.66
N LEU A 254 -12.26 -10.67 3.62
CA LEU A 254 -13.31 -10.23 4.53
C LEU A 254 -12.84 -9.07 5.40
N VAL A 255 -11.66 -9.20 6.01
CA VAL A 255 -11.09 -8.12 6.84
C VAL A 255 -10.80 -6.88 5.97
N ALA A 256 -10.36 -7.06 4.72
CA ALA A 256 -10.10 -5.95 3.80
C ALA A 256 -11.38 -5.18 3.48
N SER A 257 -12.49 -5.87 3.23
CA SER A 257 -13.79 -5.22 3.01
C SER A 257 -14.30 -4.47 4.24
N LEU A 258 -14.12 -5.02 5.44
CA LEU A 258 -14.47 -4.31 6.68
C LEU A 258 -13.62 -3.04 6.89
N LEU A 259 -12.30 -3.13 6.65
CA LEU A 259 -11.39 -1.99 6.77
C LEU A 259 -11.65 -0.93 5.70
N ALA A 260 -11.81 -1.33 4.43
CA ALA A 260 -12.07 -0.43 3.32
C ALA A 260 -13.36 0.37 3.53
N TYR A 261 -14.44 -0.30 3.97
CA TYR A 261 -15.69 0.36 4.32
C TYR A 261 -15.52 1.34 5.49
N LYS A 262 -14.83 0.93 6.56
CA LYS A 262 -14.65 1.74 7.77
C LYS A 262 -13.75 2.96 7.55
N MET A 263 -12.74 2.82 6.69
CA MET A 263 -11.70 3.84 6.48
C MET A 263 -11.94 4.68 5.21
N GLY A 264 -12.87 4.28 4.34
CA GLY A 264 -13.14 4.97 3.07
C GLY A 264 -12.00 4.84 2.07
N VAL A 265 -11.44 3.63 1.94
CA VAL A 265 -10.21 3.36 1.16
C VAL A 265 -10.49 2.39 0.01
N THR A 266 -9.79 2.56 -1.10
CA THR A 266 -9.86 1.66 -2.26
C THR A 266 -9.41 0.24 -1.88
N GLN A 267 -10.19 -0.77 -2.31
CA GLN A 267 -9.93 -2.21 -2.12
C GLN A 267 -9.67 -2.89 -3.47
#